data_AF-W2TV27-F1
#
_entry.id   AF-W2TV27-F1
#
_cell.length_a   1.000
_cell.length_b   1.000
_cell.length_c   1.000
_cell.angle_alpha   90.00
_cell.angle_beta   90.00
_cell.angle_gamma   90.00
#
_symmetry.space_group_name_H-M   'P 1'
#
loop_
_entity.id
_entity.type
_entity.pdbx_description
1 polymer ?
#
loop_
_entity_poly.entity_id
_entity_poly.type
_entity_poly.pdbx_seq_one_letter_code
_entity_poly.pdbx_strand_id
1 'polypeptide(L)'
;MRGIEKHLIVSDSLDVRKAAGNLLERFTAEVDTVPDLLLLLDECASIIDKGSRQRLVRKISEIIDEDLIAGEYDVNEAGIYRRLLSMYNLRSCEVKERKYIYIYSKMENFFLS
;
A
#
# COMPACT_ATOMS: atom_id res chain seq x y z
N MET A 1 -7.74 23.18 -26.43
CA MET A 1 -6.50 22.84 -25.71
C MET A 1 -6.49 21.34 -25.42
N ARG A 2 -6.08 20.51 -26.39
CA ARG A 2 -5.86 19.06 -26.23
C ARG A 2 -4.37 18.82 -26.39
N GLY A 3 -3.65 18.44 -25.33
CA GLY A 3 -2.20 18.28 -25.49
C GLY A 3 -1.39 17.74 -24.33
N ILE A 4 -1.95 17.57 -23.13
CA ILE A 4 -1.14 17.13 -21.96
C ILE A 4 -1.58 15.77 -21.41
N GLU A 5 -2.75 15.25 -21.82
CA GLU A 5 -3.27 13.95 -21.35
C GLU A 5 -2.54 12.70 -21.89
N LYS A 6 -1.54 12.84 -22.77
CA LYS A 6 -0.90 11.69 -23.43
C LYS A 6 0.43 11.23 -22.84
N HIS A 7 0.99 11.89 -21.82
CA HIS A 7 2.35 11.60 -21.35
C HIS A 7 2.51 11.22 -19.88
N LEU A 8 1.44 11.09 -19.10
CA LEU A 8 1.50 10.41 -17.81
C LEU A 8 1.04 8.95 -17.95
N ILE A 9 1.63 8.23 -18.90
CA ILE A 9 1.82 6.80 -18.69
C ILE A 9 2.87 6.73 -17.59
N VAL A 10 2.42 6.81 -16.34
CA VAL A 10 3.24 6.44 -15.17
C VAL A 10 3.87 5.12 -15.56
N SER A 11 5.18 5.14 -15.80
CA SER A 11 5.89 3.92 -16.12
C SER A 11 5.69 3.01 -14.92
N ASP A 12 4.87 1.97 -15.09
CA ASP A 12 4.59 0.96 -14.06
C ASP A 12 5.82 0.06 -13.89
N SER A 13 6.99 0.67 -13.73
CA SER A 13 8.27 0.02 -13.61
C SER A 13 8.34 -0.59 -12.22
N LEU A 14 8.55 -1.91 -12.19
CA LEU A 14 8.79 -2.62 -10.94
C LEU A 14 9.95 -2.00 -10.16
N ASP A 15 10.97 -1.49 -10.84
CA ASP A 15 12.14 -0.88 -10.21
C ASP A 15 11.81 0.45 -9.53
N VAL A 16 10.92 1.26 -10.13
CA VAL A 16 10.42 2.49 -9.50
C VAL A 16 9.61 2.17 -8.26
N ARG A 17 8.74 1.15 -8.31
CA ARG A 17 7.95 0.71 -7.14
C ARG A 17 8.83 0.16 -6.01
N LYS A 18 9.91 -0.57 -6.35
CA LYS A 18 10.92 -1.03 -5.38
C LYS A 18 11.69 0.13 -4.78
N ALA A 19 12.12 1.10 -5.58
CA ALA A 19 12.82 2.29 -5.09
C ALA A 19 11.93 3.10 -4.12
N ALA A 20 10.65 3.29 -4.47
CA ALA A 20 9.67 3.90 -3.59
C ALA A 20 9.47 3.09 -2.30
N GLY A 21 9.38 1.76 -2.41
CA GLY A 21 9.30 0.85 -1.25
C GLY A 21 10.51 0.98 -0.32
N ASN A 22 11.72 0.97 -0.86
CA ASN A 22 12.95 1.13 -0.09
C ASN A 22 13.03 2.51 0.58
N LEU A 23 12.57 3.57 -0.10
CA LEU A 23 12.51 4.92 0.49
C LEU A 23 11.53 4.95 1.67
N LEU A 24 10.35 4.36 1.50
CA LEU A 24 9.34 4.28 2.54
C LEU A 24 9.85 3.47 3.75
N GLU A 25 10.55 2.37 3.52
CA GLU A 25 11.16 1.58 4.60
C GLU A 25 12.21 2.35 5.38
N ARG A 26 13.06 3.12 4.69
CA ARG A 26 14.04 3.98 5.36
C ARG A 26 13.37 5.09 6.15
N PHE A 27 12.32 5.71 5.61
CA PHE A 27 11.57 6.75 6.28
C PHE A 27 10.85 6.21 7.53
N THR A 28 10.23 5.04 7.40
CA THR A 28 9.48 4.41 8.49
C THR A 28 10.37 3.70 9.48
N ALA A 29 11.69 3.55 9.26
CA ALA A 29 12.58 2.80 10.15
C ALA A 29 12.51 3.28 11.61
N GLU A 30 12.45 4.60 11.82
CA GLU A 30 12.43 5.25 13.13
C GLU A 30 11.01 5.62 13.61
N VAL A 31 9.98 5.35 12.80
CA VAL A 31 8.59 5.58 13.20
C VAL A 31 8.10 4.37 13.99
N ASP A 32 7.66 4.62 15.22
CA ASP A 32 7.16 3.64 16.20
C ASP A 32 5.66 3.76 16.46
N THR A 33 5.01 4.85 16.02
CA THR A 33 3.57 5.02 16.22
C THR A 33 2.72 4.27 15.18
N VAL A 34 1.85 3.37 15.64
CA VAL A 34 0.95 2.58 14.78
C VAL A 34 0.04 3.45 13.87
N PRO A 35 -0.59 4.54 14.35
CA PRO A 35 -1.48 5.35 13.50
C PRO A 35 -0.77 5.95 12.27
N ASP A 36 0.43 6.48 12.44
CA ASP A 36 1.19 7.09 11.34
C ASP A 36 1.62 6.05 10.31
N LEU A 37 2.05 4.87 10.77
CA LEU A 37 2.39 3.77 9.88
C LEU A 37 1.17 3.23 9.12
N LEU A 38 -0.01 3.20 9.75
CA LEU A 38 -1.27 2.82 9.11
C LEU A 38 -1.67 3.82 8.03
N LEU A 39 -1.55 5.12 8.29
CA LEU A 39 -1.82 6.16 7.30
C LEU A 39 -0.89 6.02 6.08
N LEU A 40 0.42 5.85 6.33
CA LEU A 40 1.40 5.63 5.27
C LEU A 40 1.10 4.36 4.45
N LEU A 41 0.63 3.30 5.10
CA LEU A 41 0.22 2.09 4.41
C LEU A 41 -0.99 2.35 3.50
N ASP A 42 -2.05 3.02 3.97
CA ASP A 42 -3.25 3.31 3.17
C ASP A 42 -2.89 4.15 1.93
N GLU A 43 -2.04 5.16 2.08
CA GLU A 43 -1.62 6.05 1.00
C GLU A 43 -0.66 5.37 0.00
N CYS A 44 0.31 4.59 0.49
CA CYS A 44 1.42 4.12 -0.34
C CYS A 44 1.28 2.68 -0.85
N ALA A 45 0.40 1.85 -0.28
CA ALA A 45 0.36 0.40 -0.54
C ALA A 45 0.07 0.01 -2.01
N SER A 46 -0.57 0.90 -2.77
CA SER A 46 -0.85 0.70 -4.20
C SER A 46 0.32 1.10 -5.12
N ILE A 47 1.26 1.89 -4.60
CA ILE A 47 2.39 2.48 -5.33
C ILE A 47 3.64 1.61 -5.18
N ILE A 48 3.89 1.08 -3.98
CA ILE A 48 5.09 0.30 -3.69
C ILE A 48 4.97 -1.16 -4.17
N ASP A 49 6.11 -1.84 -4.26
CA ASP A 49 6.12 -3.27 -4.60
C ASP A 49 5.54 -4.13 -3.45
N LYS A 50 5.13 -5.36 -3.80
CA LYS A 50 4.50 -6.29 -2.87
C LYS A 50 5.40 -6.64 -1.69
N GLY A 51 6.71 -6.77 -1.91
CA GLY A 51 7.66 -7.15 -0.88
C GLY A 51 7.76 -6.06 0.19
N SER A 52 7.94 -4.81 -0.25
CA SER A 52 8.02 -3.67 0.67
C SER A 52 6.73 -3.47 1.46
N ARG A 53 5.58 -3.64 0.80
CA ARG A 53 4.28 -3.62 1.49
C ARG A 53 4.16 -4.69 2.57
N GLN A 54 4.58 -5.92 2.28
CA GLN A 54 4.53 -7.02 3.26
C GLN A 54 5.45 -6.76 4.46
N ARG A 55 6.60 -6.13 4.24
CA ARG A 55 7.51 -5.73 5.34
C ARG A 55 6.88 -4.65 6.20
N LEU A 56 6.27 -3.62 5.60
CA LEU A 56 5.54 -2.59 6.35
C LEU A 56 4.37 -3.17 7.15
N VAL A 57 3.56 -4.05 6.55
CA VAL A 57 2.45 -4.72 7.25
C VAL A 57 2.96 -5.53 8.44
N ARG A 58 4.06 -6.26 8.26
CA ARG A 58 4.67 -7.02 9.35
C ARG A 58 5.16 -6.11 10.47
N LYS A 59 5.89 -5.04 10.14
CA LYS A 59 6.37 -4.07 11.12
C LYS A 59 5.22 -3.49 11.95
N ILE A 60 4.12 -3.07 11.31
CA ILE A 60 2.95 -2.54 12.01
C ILE A 60 2.35 -3.59 12.96
N SER A 61 2.24 -4.84 12.49
CA SER A 61 1.73 -5.92 13.34
C SER A 61 2.62 -6.19 14.55
N GLU A 62 3.94 -6.17 14.38
CA GLU A 62 4.91 -6.37 15.45
C GLU A 62 4.78 -5.27 16.51
N ILE A 63 4.70 -3.99 16.09
CA ILE A 63 4.51 -2.86 17.02
C ILE A 63 3.19 -2.98 17.78
N ILE A 64 2.07 -3.34 17.12
CA ILE A 64 0.79 -3.53 17.82
C ILE A 64 0.89 -4.60 18.91
N ASP A 65 1.62 -5.68 18.64
CA ASP A 65 1.81 -6.77 19.60
C ASP A 65 2.74 -6.35 20.73
N GLU A 66 3.83 -5.62 20.42
CA GLU A 66 4.76 -5.05 21.40
C GLU A 66 4.07 -4.07 22.34
N ASP A 67 3.31 -3.11 21.82
CA ASP A 67 2.57 -2.10 22.58
C ASP A 67 1.47 -2.74 23.46
N LEU A 68 0.82 -3.79 22.97
CA LEU A 68 -0.15 -4.56 23.76
C LEU A 68 0.52 -5.32 24.92
N ILE A 69 1.72 -5.87 24.69
CA ILE A 69 2.50 -6.56 25.74
C ILE A 69 3.04 -5.57 26.77
N ALA A 70 3.52 -4.41 26.31
CA ALA A 70 3.99 -3.32 27.15
C ALA A 70 2.86 -2.66 27.97
N GLY A 71 1.60 -2.87 27.56
CA GLY A 71 0.42 -2.29 28.20
C GLY A 71 0.16 -0.84 27.76
N GLU A 72 0.75 -0.41 26.65
CA GLU A 72 0.48 0.90 26.04
C GLU A 72 -0.88 0.90 25.35
N TYR A 73 -1.28 -0.23 24.74
CA TYR A 73 -2.63 -0.44 24.23
C TYR A 73 -3.42 -1.42 25.08
N ASP A 74 -4.73 -1.21 25.14
CA ASP A 74 -5.64 -2.24 25.57
C ASP A 74 -6.00 -3.20 24.41
N VAL A 75 -6.67 -4.31 24.75
CA VAL A 75 -7.07 -5.34 23.78
C VAL A 75 -8.01 -4.80 22.71
N ASN A 76 -8.85 -3.82 23.04
CA ASN A 76 -9.80 -3.22 22.09
C ASN A 76 -9.07 -2.33 21.09
N GLU A 77 -8.18 -1.47 21.57
CA GLU A 77 -7.36 -0.58 20.74
C GLU A 77 -6.47 -1.39 19.79
N ALA A 78 -5.73 -2.38 20.30
CA ALA A 78 -4.98 -3.31 19.47
C ALA A 78 -5.89 -4.04 18.45
N GLY A 79 -7.12 -4.38 18.85
CA GLY A 79 -8.14 -4.96 17.98
C GLY A 79 -8.57 -4.04 16.83
N ILE A 80 -8.71 -2.74 17.09
CA ILE A 80 -9.03 -1.73 16.07
C ILE A 80 -7.88 -1.62 15.07
N TYR A 81 -6.64 -1.49 15.54
CA TYR A 81 -5.48 -1.37 14.67
C TYR A 81 -5.26 -2.62 13.80
N ARG A 82 -5.43 -3.83 14.34
CA ARG A 82 -5.35 -5.08 13.55
C ARG A 82 -6.42 -5.13 12.45
N ARG A 83 -7.64 -4.64 12.72
CA ARG A 83 -8.72 -4.55 11.72
C ARG A 83 -8.38 -3.54 10.62
N LEU A 84 -7.89 -2.36 10.99
CA LEU A 84 -7.46 -1.33 10.03
C LEU A 84 -6.32 -1.84 9.14
N LEU A 85 -5.29 -2.45 9.75
CA LEU A 85 -4.17 -3.06 9.02
C LEU A 85 -4.65 -4.08 7.99
N SER A 86 -5.56 -4.97 8.40
CA SER A 86 -6.14 -5.99 7.51
C SER A 86 -6.90 -5.35 6.34
N MET A 87 -7.71 -4.34 6.62
CA MET A 87 -8.50 -3.63 5.61
C MET A 87 -7.60 -2.92 4.58
N TYR A 88 -6.59 -2.18 5.04
CA TYR A 88 -5.68 -1.46 4.13
C TYR A 88 -4.85 -2.43 3.27
N ASN A 89 -4.39 -3.53 3.85
CA ASN A 89 -3.69 -4.56 3.10
C ASN A 89 -4.59 -5.19 2.02
N LEU A 90 -5.87 -5.47 2.31
CA LEU A 90 -6.83 -6.01 1.34
C LEU A 90 -7.14 -5.02 0.22
N ARG A 91 -7.45 -3.75 0.53
CA ARG A 91 -7.73 -2.71 -0.47
C ARG A 91 -6.60 -2.57 -1.49
N SER A 92 -5.35 -2.67 -1.02
CA SER A 92 -4.17 -2.59 -1.88
C SER A 92 -4.00 -3.77 -2.86
N CYS A 93 -4.71 -4.88 -2.62
CA CYS A 93 -4.77 -6.02 -3.52
C CYS A 93 -5.87 -5.85 -4.57
N GLU A 94 -7.04 -5.32 -4.20
CA GLU A 94 -8.16 -5.08 -5.11
C GLU A 94 -7.87 -4.04 -6.20
N VAL A 95 -7.06 -3.02 -5.90
CA VAL A 95 -6.68 -1.97 -6.87
C VAL A 95 -5.91 -2.56 -8.07
N LYS A 96 -5.21 -3.68 -7.90
CA LYS A 96 -4.52 -4.36 -9.01
C LYS A 96 -5.52 -5.03 -9.95
N GLU A 97 -6.55 -5.69 -9.41
CA GLU A 97 -7.56 -6.40 -10.21
C GLU A 97 -8.36 -5.44 -11.10
N ARG A 98 -8.76 -4.28 -10.57
CA ARG A 98 -9.49 -3.27 -11.37
C ARG A 98 -8.64 -2.66 -12.49
N LYS A 99 -7.33 -2.47 -12.28
CA LYS A 99 -6.42 -2.01 -13.34
C LYS A 99 -6.30 -3.02 -14.48
N TYR A 100 -6.21 -4.31 -14.18
CA TYR A 100 -6.18 -5.35 -15.21
C TYR A 100 -7.48 -5.41 -16.00
N ILE A 101 -8.65 -5.39 -15.34
CA ILE A 101 -9.96 -5.43 -16.02
C ILE A 101 -10.15 -4.21 -16.94
N TYR A 102 -9.70 -3.03 -16.53
CA TYR A 102 -9.75 -1.83 -17.38
C TYR A 102 -8.83 -1.93 -18.61
N ILE A 103 -7.63 -2.50 -18.46
CA ILE A 103 -6.70 -2.70 -19.59
C ILE A 103 -7.27 -3.72 -20.58
N TYR A 104 -7.81 -4.84 -20.10
CA TYR A 104 -8.40 -5.88 -20.96
C TYR A 104 -9.62 -5.38 -21.73
N SER A 105 -10.55 -4.70 -21.06
CA SER A 105 -11.72 -4.11 -21.72
C SER A 105 -11.37 -3.04 -22.75
N LYS A 106 -10.27 -2.29 -22.54
CA LYS A 106 -9.78 -1.30 -23.51
C LYS A 106 -9.04 -1.92 -24.68
N MET A 107 -8.36 -3.07 -24.48
CA MET A 107 -7.74 -3.84 -25.55
C MET A 107 -8.79 -4.52 -26.45
N GLU A 108 -9.84 -5.13 -25.90
CA GLU A 108 -10.92 -5.74 -26.71
C GLU A 108 -11.60 -4.71 -27.62
N ASN A 109 -11.83 -3.49 -27.13
CA ASN A 109 -12.40 -2.41 -27.95
C ASN A 109 -11.45 -1.87 -29.03
N PHE A 110 -10.14 -2.12 -28.91
CA PHE A 110 -9.15 -1.70 -29.91
C PHE A 110 -8.93 -2.77 -31.00
N PHE A 111 -9.20 -4.05 -30.71
CA PHE A 111 -9.12 -5.14 -31.69
C PHE A 111 -10.42 -5.36 -32.50
N LEU A 112 -11.53 -4.73 -32.08
CA LEU A 112 -12.84 -4.80 -32.73
C LEU A 112 -13.22 -3.54 -33.54
N SER A 113 -12.29 -2.60 -33.72
CA SER A 113 -12.42 -1.40 -34.56
C SER A 113 -11.45 -1.44 -35.74
#